data_AF-A0A816QDC9-F1
#
_entry.id   AF-A0A816QDC9-F1
#
_cell.length_a   1.000
_cell.length_b   1.000
_cell.length_c   1.000
_cell.angle_alpha   90.00
_cell.angle_beta   90.00
_cell.angle_gamma   90.00
#
_symmetry.space_group_name_H-M   'P 1'
#
loop_
_entity.id
_entity.type
_entity.pdbx_description
1 polymer ?
#
loop_
_entity_poly.entity_id
_entity_poly.type
_entity_poly.pdbx_seq_one_letter_code
_entity_poly.pdbx_strand_id
1 'polypeptide(L)'
;MRVLYLSGLLLIFIYTNNLLNLLFYWIVPYVTTNMWIGAFIELLEHYPMIETAPRIDIFMSRNRLCGWLWNFFFGVHNENYHLIHHMFPKIPEWEFHSVHKILMEDAIYASLHQKQGWKALLKDVIEVDDNTINIWYNCGKLDTS
;
A
#
# COMPACT_ATOMS: atom_id res chain seq x y z
N MET A 1 20.07 -6.59 -19.95
CA MET A 1 19.25 -5.54 -20.60
C MET A 1 19.17 -4.25 -19.79
N ARG A 2 18.64 -4.24 -18.54
CA ARG A 2 18.54 -3.01 -17.71
C ARG A 2 19.86 -2.26 -17.50
N VAL A 3 20.94 -2.96 -17.14
CA VAL A 3 22.25 -2.32 -16.88
C VAL A 3 22.79 -1.64 -18.14
N LEU A 4 22.79 -2.33 -19.28
CA LEU A 4 23.24 -1.78 -20.55
C LEU A 4 22.42 -0.54 -20.96
N TYR A 5 21.10 -0.60 -20.76
CA TYR A 5 20.20 0.52 -21.01
C TYR A 5 20.54 1.74 -20.13
N LEU A 6 20.70 1.54 -18.82
CA LEU A 6 21.02 2.61 -17.87
C LEU A 6 22.40 3.20 -18.14
N SER A 7 23.39 2.36 -18.46
CA SER A 7 24.73 2.81 -18.83
C SER A 7 24.70 3.64 -20.12
N GLY A 8 23.94 3.22 -21.13
CA GLY A 8 23.76 3.99 -22.36
C GLY A 8 23.09 5.35 -22.12
N LEU A 9 22.03 5.38 -21.32
CA LEU A 9 21.34 6.62 -20.93
C LEU A 9 22.30 7.59 -20.22
N LEU A 10 23.07 7.09 -19.27
CA LEU A 10 24.07 7.88 -18.54
C LEU A 10 25.12 8.47 -19.48
N LEU A 11 25.63 7.69 -20.44
CA LEU A 11 26.59 8.15 -21.43
C LEU A 11 26.03 9.28 -22.32
N ILE A 12 24.75 9.21 -22.70
CA ILE A 12 24.07 10.28 -23.46
C ILE A 12 24.01 11.58 -22.64
N PHE A 13 23.67 11.51 -21.35
CA PHE A 13 23.63 12.69 -20.48
C PHE A 13 25.02 13.29 -20.24
N ILE A 14 26.06 12.46 -20.15
CA ILE A 14 27.45 12.92 -20.08
C ILE A 14 27.84 13.62 -21.40
N TYR A 15 27.59 12.97 -22.54
CA TYR A 15 27.91 13.51 -23.86
C TYR A 15 27.21 14.85 -24.15
N THR A 16 25.96 14.99 -23.70
CA THR A 16 25.17 16.22 -23.86
C THR A 16 25.39 17.25 -22.75
N ASN A 17 26.28 16.99 -21.78
CA ASN A 17 26.54 17.84 -20.62
C ASN A 17 25.27 18.20 -19.80
N ASN A 18 24.30 17.28 -19.74
CA ASN A 18 23.01 17.45 -19.06
C ASN A 18 22.90 16.64 -17.77
N LEU A 19 24.03 16.21 -17.19
CA LEU A 19 24.06 15.37 -15.99
C LEU A 19 23.32 16.00 -14.79
N LEU A 20 23.35 17.33 -14.69
CA LEU A 20 22.65 18.05 -13.64
C LEU A 20 21.12 17.93 -13.76
N ASN A 21 20.58 17.90 -14.98
CA ASN A 21 19.15 17.67 -15.22
C ASN A 21 18.76 16.24 -14.85
N LEU A 22 19.61 15.25 -15.16
CA LEU A 22 19.41 13.87 -14.70
C LEU A 22 19.34 13.82 -13.17
N LEU A 23 20.25 14.51 -12.46
CA LEU A 23 20.23 14.59 -11.00
C LEU A 23 18.92 15.20 -10.47
N PHE A 24 18.51 16.36 -10.99
CA PHE A 24 17.34 17.09 -10.47
C PHE A 24 16.00 16.44 -10.80
N TYR A 25 15.87 15.74 -11.93
CA TYR A 25 14.60 15.15 -12.32
C TYR A 25 14.46 13.66 -11.98
N TRP A 26 15.57 12.97 -11.73
CA TRP A 26 15.53 11.55 -11.37
C TRP A 26 15.96 11.33 -9.93
N ILE A 27 17.18 11.72 -9.58
CA ILE A 27 17.76 11.37 -8.27
C ILE A 27 17.06 12.13 -7.15
N VAL A 28 16.91 13.46 -7.28
CA VAL A 28 16.29 14.29 -6.24
C VAL A 28 14.84 13.82 -5.96
N PRO A 29 13.94 13.68 -6.94
CA PRO A 29 12.58 13.22 -6.68
C PRO A 29 12.53 11.79 -6.13
N TYR A 30 13.46 10.92 -6.57
CA TYR A 30 13.53 9.54 -6.08
C TYR A 30 13.87 9.45 -4.58
N VAL A 31 14.81 10.28 -4.09
CA VAL A 31 15.20 10.25 -2.66
C VAL A 31 14.38 11.17 -1.77
N THR A 32 13.66 12.14 -2.35
CA THR A 32 12.82 13.08 -1.58
C THR A 32 11.35 12.71 -1.73
N THR A 33 10.72 13.10 -2.83
CA THR A 33 9.28 12.95 -3.07
C THR A 33 8.83 11.50 -3.02
N ASN A 34 9.52 10.59 -3.68
CA ASN A 34 9.12 9.18 -3.72
C ASN A 34 9.21 8.51 -2.34
N MET A 35 10.22 8.89 -1.53
CA MET A 35 10.36 8.38 -0.16
C MET A 35 9.19 8.83 0.72
N TRP A 36 8.79 10.11 0.64
CA TRP A 36 7.64 10.61 1.39
C TRP A 36 6.30 10.07 0.90
N ILE A 37 6.13 9.88 -0.41
CA ILE A 37 4.94 9.22 -0.98
C ILE A 37 4.85 7.78 -0.47
N GLY A 38 5.95 7.03 -0.51
CA GLY A 38 6.00 5.66 0.01
C GLY A 38 5.67 5.59 1.50
N ALA A 39 6.28 6.45 2.31
CA ALA A 39 5.98 6.52 3.75
C ALA A 39 4.52 6.88 4.02
N PHE A 40 3.94 7.77 3.22
CA PHE A 40 2.52 8.11 3.32
C PHE A 40 1.62 6.92 2.96
N ILE A 41 1.93 6.18 1.89
CA ILE A 41 1.19 4.98 1.49
C ILE A 41 1.29 3.90 2.57
N GLU A 42 2.48 3.65 3.10
CA GLU A 42 2.71 2.66 4.16
C GLU A 42 1.92 3.04 5.43
N LEU A 43 1.92 4.32 5.80
CA LEU A 43 1.09 4.82 6.89
C LEU A 43 -0.40 4.55 6.59
N LEU A 44 -0.88 4.85 5.38
CA LEU A 44 -2.28 4.60 5.02
C LEU A 44 -2.67 3.12 5.05
N GLU A 45 -1.72 2.21 4.86
CA GLU A 45 -1.98 0.76 4.79
C GLU A 45 -1.83 0.06 6.15
N HIS A 46 -1.12 0.68 7.10
CA HIS A 46 -0.91 0.14 8.43
C HIS A 46 -1.61 0.95 9.54
N TYR A 47 -2.06 2.17 9.28
CA TYR A 47 -2.80 2.98 10.25
C TYR A 47 -4.30 2.65 10.22
N PRO A 48 -5.00 2.55 11.37
CA PRO A 48 -4.54 2.72 12.77
C PRO A 48 -4.06 1.41 13.44
N MET A 49 -3.85 0.36 12.64
CA MET A 49 -3.62 -1.03 13.10
C MET A 49 -2.29 -1.23 13.84
N ILE A 50 -1.30 -0.35 13.65
CA ILE A 50 0.00 -0.40 14.33
C ILE A 50 -0.13 -0.44 15.87
N GLU A 51 -1.11 0.27 16.43
CA GLU A 51 -1.26 0.41 17.89
C GLU A 51 -2.37 -0.48 18.48
N THR A 52 -3.35 -0.86 17.65
CA THR A 52 -4.66 -1.33 18.13
C THR A 52 -5.04 -2.71 17.66
N ALA A 53 -4.40 -3.23 16.60
CA ALA A 53 -4.74 -4.54 16.06
C ALA A 53 -4.25 -5.66 16.99
N PRO A 54 -5.00 -6.79 17.07
CA PRO A 54 -4.43 -8.04 17.56
C PRO A 54 -3.11 -8.33 16.82
N ARG A 55 -2.12 -8.92 17.49
CA ARG A 55 -0.85 -9.34 16.86
C ARG A 55 -1.05 -10.57 15.96
N ILE A 56 -1.95 -10.44 14.98
CA ILE A 56 -2.33 -11.45 14.00
C ILE A 56 -2.22 -10.77 12.64
N ASP A 57 -1.50 -11.40 11.71
CA ASP A 57 -1.09 -10.81 10.42
C ASP A 57 -2.24 -10.16 9.63
N ILE A 58 -3.44 -10.74 9.68
CA ILE A 58 -4.60 -10.26 8.91
C ILE A 58 -5.12 -8.89 9.36
N PHE A 59 -4.86 -8.49 10.61
CA PHE A 59 -5.30 -7.22 11.17
C PHE A 59 -4.19 -6.17 11.21
N MET A 60 -2.97 -6.50 10.77
CA MET A 60 -1.80 -5.60 10.85
C MET A 60 -1.69 -4.65 9.65
N SER A 61 -2.46 -4.90 8.59
CA SER A 61 -2.47 -4.08 7.37
C SER A 61 -3.83 -4.19 6.65
N ARG A 62 -4.06 -3.35 5.65
CA ARG A 62 -5.28 -3.38 4.82
C ARG A 62 -4.99 -3.27 3.34
N ASN A 63 -5.93 -3.73 2.52
CA ASN A 63 -5.94 -3.42 1.09
C ASN A 63 -6.48 -2.00 0.87
N ARG A 64 -5.83 -1.25 -0.03
CA ARG A 64 -6.17 0.12 -0.38
C ARG A 64 -6.93 0.20 -1.71
N LEU A 65 -8.16 -0.28 -1.70
CA LEU A 65 -9.03 -0.29 -2.88
C LEU A 65 -9.73 1.07 -3.06
N CYS A 66 -8.98 2.06 -3.58
CA CYS A 66 -9.42 3.47 -3.67
C CYS A 66 -9.89 3.91 -5.07
N GLY A 67 -10.09 2.96 -5.99
CA GLY A 67 -10.55 3.21 -7.35
C GLY A 67 -9.42 3.54 -8.34
N TRP A 68 -9.78 3.68 -9.61
CA TRP A 68 -8.82 3.72 -10.72
C TRP A 68 -7.88 4.92 -10.68
N LEU A 69 -8.38 6.11 -10.33
CA LEU A 69 -7.57 7.33 -10.30
C LEU A 69 -6.50 7.25 -9.22
N TRP A 70 -6.87 6.74 -8.05
CA TRP A 70 -5.93 6.53 -6.96
C TRP A 70 -4.90 5.46 -7.33
N ASN A 71 -5.33 4.35 -7.92
CA ASN A 71 -4.43 3.28 -8.35
C ASN A 71 -3.47 3.74 -9.46
N PHE A 72 -3.86 4.70 -10.30
CA PHE A 72 -2.97 5.27 -11.30
C PHE A 72 -1.79 6.03 -10.68
N PHE A 73 -2.04 6.81 -9.63
CA PHE A 73 -0.99 7.61 -8.98
C PHE A 73 -0.22 6.86 -7.88
N PHE A 74 -0.89 5.94 -7.17
CA PHE A 74 -0.38 5.32 -5.95
C PHE A 74 -0.64 3.81 -5.91
N GLY A 75 -0.94 3.15 -7.01
CA GLY A 75 -1.22 1.71 -7.09
C GLY A 75 -0.17 0.98 -7.92
N VAL A 76 1.08 1.40 -7.81
CA VAL A 76 2.20 0.82 -8.55
C VAL A 76 2.34 -0.65 -8.13
N HIS A 77 2.57 -1.56 -9.08
CA HIS A 77 2.81 -2.98 -8.77
C HIS A 77 1.70 -3.70 -7.96
N ASN A 78 0.43 -3.33 -8.17
CA ASN A 78 -0.70 -3.86 -7.41
C ASN A 78 -0.53 -3.76 -5.88
N GLU A 79 0.27 -2.80 -5.41
CA GLU A 79 0.52 -2.52 -3.98
C GLU A 79 -0.76 -2.16 -3.23
N ASN A 80 -1.82 -1.76 -3.95
CA ASN A 80 -3.15 -1.57 -3.40
C ASN A 80 -3.75 -2.86 -2.78
N TYR A 81 -3.18 -4.04 -3.01
CA TYR A 81 -3.50 -5.29 -2.31
C TYR A 81 -2.48 -5.64 -1.21
N HIS A 82 -2.05 -4.64 -0.43
CA HIS A 82 -0.98 -4.77 0.58
C HIS A 82 -1.23 -5.86 1.64
N LEU A 83 -2.47 -6.03 2.09
CA LEU A 83 -2.79 -7.10 3.04
C LEU A 83 -2.56 -8.49 2.42
N ILE A 84 -2.90 -8.67 1.15
CA ILE A 84 -2.63 -9.93 0.43
C ILE A 84 -1.13 -10.15 0.27
N HIS A 85 -0.38 -9.07 -0.01
CA HIS A 85 1.08 -9.14 -0.11
C HIS A 85 1.72 -9.65 1.19
N HIS A 86 1.26 -9.18 2.36
CA HIS A 86 1.75 -9.67 3.66
C HIS A 86 1.32 -11.10 3.97
N MET A 87 0.08 -11.48 3.68
CA MET A 87 -0.40 -12.85 3.94
C MET A 87 0.24 -13.89 3.01
N PHE A 88 0.49 -13.51 1.75
CA PHE A 88 0.93 -14.41 0.70
C PHE A 88 2.09 -13.82 -0.12
N PRO A 89 3.26 -13.54 0.49
CA PRO A 89 4.38 -12.86 -0.18
C PRO A 89 4.99 -13.65 -1.35
N LYS A 90 4.67 -14.95 -1.46
CA LYS A 90 5.11 -15.83 -2.55
C LYS A 90 4.21 -15.79 -3.78
N ILE A 91 3.00 -15.25 -3.66
CA ILE A 91 2.07 -15.13 -4.78
C ILE A 91 2.52 -13.94 -5.64
N PRO A 92 2.57 -14.09 -6.97
CA PRO A 92 2.91 -12.97 -7.82
C PRO A 92 1.80 -11.90 -7.83
N GLU A 93 2.21 -10.64 -7.93
CA GLU A 93 1.36 -9.45 -7.86
C GLU A 93 0.18 -9.44 -8.85
N TRP A 94 0.33 -10.03 -10.05
CA TRP A 94 -0.75 -10.09 -11.03
C TRP A 94 -1.91 -11.01 -10.63
N GLU A 95 -1.69 -11.95 -9.69
CA GLU A 95 -2.73 -12.84 -9.16
C GLU A 95 -3.46 -12.26 -7.95
N PHE A 96 -3.02 -11.14 -7.38
CA PHE A 96 -3.62 -10.58 -6.16
C PHE A 96 -5.11 -10.29 -6.31
N HIS A 97 -5.56 -9.90 -7.50
CA HIS A 97 -6.99 -9.71 -7.76
C HIS A 97 -7.78 -11.04 -7.70
N SER A 98 -7.21 -12.12 -8.25
CA SER A 98 -7.80 -13.47 -8.19
C SER A 98 -7.86 -13.96 -6.74
N VAL A 99 -6.76 -13.81 -6.00
CA VAL A 99 -6.68 -14.18 -4.58
C VAL A 99 -7.65 -13.37 -3.74
N HIS A 100 -7.75 -12.06 -3.98
CA HIS A 100 -8.72 -11.21 -3.29
C HIS A 100 -10.14 -11.75 -3.42
N LYS A 101 -10.56 -12.16 -4.63
CA LYS A 101 -11.90 -12.72 -4.86
C LYS A 101 -12.15 -13.99 -4.06
N ILE A 102 -11.17 -14.89 -4.02
CA ILE A 102 -11.27 -16.15 -3.25
C ILE A 102 -11.38 -15.83 -1.75
N LEU A 103 -10.55 -14.92 -1.24
CA LEU A 103 -10.55 -14.54 0.17
C LEU A 103 -11.85 -13.83 0.59
N MET A 104 -12.57 -13.17 -0.31
CA MET A 104 -13.88 -12.59 0.00
C MET A 104 -14.96 -13.64 0.34
N GLU A 105 -14.71 -14.93 0.10
CA GLU A 105 -15.56 -16.03 0.58
C GLU A 105 -15.38 -16.29 2.08
N ASP A 106 -14.25 -15.89 2.67
CA ASP A 106 -14.01 -15.94 4.10
C ASP A 106 -14.67 -14.76 4.82
N ALA A 107 -15.47 -15.05 5.83
CA ALA A 107 -16.27 -14.04 6.53
C ALA A 107 -15.40 -13.00 7.27
N ILE A 108 -14.26 -13.42 7.83
CA ILE A 108 -13.35 -12.54 8.55
C ILE A 108 -12.71 -11.59 7.55
N TYR A 109 -12.12 -12.10 6.48
CA TYR A 109 -11.49 -11.28 5.45
C TYR A 109 -12.50 -10.34 4.78
N ALA A 110 -13.69 -10.81 4.45
CA ALA A 110 -14.75 -9.98 3.86
C ALA A 110 -15.18 -8.83 4.80
N SER A 111 -15.18 -9.05 6.11
CA SER A 111 -15.51 -8.01 7.09
C SER A 111 -14.55 -6.81 7.05
N LEU A 112 -13.28 -7.06 6.72
CA LEU A 112 -12.24 -6.03 6.59
C LEU A 112 -12.46 -5.10 5.39
N HIS A 113 -13.30 -5.54 4.45
CA HIS A 113 -13.51 -4.91 3.15
C HIS A 113 -14.86 -4.20 3.05
N GLN A 114 -15.60 -4.05 4.16
CA GLN A 114 -16.90 -3.37 4.19
C GLN A 114 -16.81 -1.86 3.94
N LYS A 115 -15.68 -1.24 4.30
CA LYS A 115 -15.43 0.20 4.09
C LYS A 115 -14.21 0.37 3.18
N GLN A 116 -14.46 0.78 1.94
CA GLN A 116 -13.42 0.99 0.94
C GLN A 116 -13.57 2.36 0.26
N GLY A 117 -12.55 2.76 -0.49
CA GLY A 117 -12.53 4.04 -1.18
C GLY A 117 -11.85 5.15 -0.39
N TRP A 118 -11.45 6.20 -1.11
CA TRP A 118 -10.71 7.33 -0.55
C TRP A 118 -11.45 8.04 0.60
N LYS A 119 -12.79 8.06 0.58
CA LYS A 119 -13.59 8.65 1.66
C LYS A 119 -13.47 7.86 2.97
N ALA A 120 -13.57 6.53 2.89
CA ALA A 120 -13.40 5.66 4.05
C ALA A 120 -11.99 5.77 4.61
N LEU A 121 -11.00 5.74 3.71
CA LEU A 121 -9.59 5.90 4.06
C LEU A 121 -9.29 7.23 4.75
N LEU A 122 -9.80 8.36 4.22
CA LEU A 122 -9.65 9.66 4.89
C LEU A 122 -10.35 9.71 6.23
N LYS A 123 -11.54 9.12 6.33
CA LYS A 123 -12.29 9.05 7.59
C LYS A 123 -11.48 8.32 8.66
N ASP A 124 -10.91 7.17 8.33
CA ASP A 124 -10.11 6.38 9.27
C ASP A 124 -8.80 7.09 9.70
N VAL A 125 -8.27 7.98 8.86
CA VAL A 125 -7.04 8.74 9.14
C VAL A 125 -7.32 10.03 9.91
N ILE A 126 -8.45 10.69 9.65
CA ILE A 126 -8.80 12.00 10.24
C ILE A 126 -9.65 11.84 11.50
N GLU A 127 -10.64 10.95 11.49
CA GLU A 127 -11.56 10.71 12.61
C GLU A 127 -11.05 9.58 13.51
N VAL A 128 -9.81 9.71 13.96
CA VAL A 128 -9.23 8.83 14.98
C VAL A 128 -9.95 9.11 16.30
N ASP A 129 -11.06 8.42 16.47
CA ASP A 129 -11.92 8.41 17.66
C ASP A 129 -11.63 7.13 18.46
N ASP A 130 -11.54 7.25 19.78
CA ASP A 130 -11.37 6.14 20.74
C ASP A 130 -12.39 5.00 20.54
N ASN A 131 -13.56 5.27 19.94
CA ASN A 131 -14.55 4.24 19.57
C ASN A 131 -14.20 3.45 18.31
N THR A 132 -13.46 4.01 17.36
CA THR A 132 -13.05 3.30 16.13
C THR A 132 -12.09 2.16 16.48
N ILE A 133 -11.24 2.38 17.49
CA ILE A 133 -10.35 1.40 18.09
C ILE A 133 -11.14 0.21 18.66
N ASN A 134 -12.25 0.47 19.35
CA ASN A 134 -13.09 -0.57 19.96
C ASN A 134 -13.78 -1.50 18.94
N ILE A 135 -14.06 -1.05 17.72
CA ILE A 135 -14.69 -1.89 16.69
C ILE A 135 -13.68 -2.96 16.20
N TRP A 136 -12.42 -2.58 16.00
CA TRP A 136 -11.33 -3.49 15.65
C TRP A 136 -10.95 -4.41 16.82
N TYR A 137 -10.92 -3.88 18.04
CA TYR A 137 -10.63 -4.64 19.26
C TYR A 137 -11.73 -5.66 19.62
N ASN A 138 -13.00 -5.33 19.36
CA ASN A 138 -14.12 -6.22 19.65
C ASN A 138 -14.40 -7.26 18.55
N CYS A 139 -13.99 -7.00 17.30
CA CYS A 139 -14.03 -8.03 16.25
C CYS A 139 -13.11 -9.21 16.61
N GLY A 140 -11.95 -8.96 17.23
CA GLY A 140 -11.03 -10.00 17.71
C GLY A 140 -11.41 -10.65 19.05
N LYS A 141 -12.45 -10.16 19.75
CA LYS A 141 -12.94 -10.76 21.02
C LYS A 141 -14.13 -11.71 20.84
N LEU A 142 -14.73 -11.76 19.66
CA LEU A 142 -15.86 -12.65 19.38
C LEU A 142 -15.45 -14.12 19.17
N ASP A 143 -14.15 -14.43 19.16
CA ASP A 143 -13.61 -15.78 18.91
C ASP A 143 -13.02 -16.47 20.15
N THR A 144 -13.29 -15.98 21.38
CA THR A 144 -12.82 -16.64 22.62
C THR A 144 -13.95 -17.15 23.53
N SER A 145 -15.10 -17.55 22.98
CA SER A 145 -16.16 -18.27 23.71
C SER A 145 -16.50 -19.59 23.05
#